data_AF-A0A9X8CPC4-F1
#
_entry.id   AF-A0A9X8CPC4-F1
#
_cell.length_a   1.000
_cell.length_b   1.000
_cell.length_c   1.000
_cell.angle_alpha   90.00
_cell.angle_beta   90.00
_cell.angle_gamma   90.00
#
_symmetry.space_group_name_H-M   'P 1'
#
loop_
_entity.id
_entity.type
_entity.pdbx_description
1 polymer ?
#
loop_
_entity_poly.entity_id
_entity_poly.type
_entity_poly.pdbx_seq_one_letter_code
_entity_poly.pdbx_strand_id
1 'polypeptide(L)'
;MAIQIKRFEVSENCKNIDTEAMLAEVAKIREYALNGIESDSDLMGSIQAIVAFQLPDGSFPVTAGTPLPSDASVDLVFRPTYSCCQALVHALSLGIKPDDVREPLSRGLAACCRRNLEGHGYEALERQAEDLADFGHCGLAKLLDEEPDLCPAFARLVGKTVQSYKHSLETGNVVDAWGKDLTSKLSAAVDALGCTDSNAREALWVAAV
;
A
#
# COMPACT_ATOMS: atom_id res chain seq x y z
N MET A 1 -11.72 15.64 -13.41
CA MET A 1 -10.76 16.64 -12.91
C MET A 1 -9.76 15.90 -12.08
N ALA A 2 -8.47 16.02 -12.38
CA ALA A 2 -7.42 15.29 -11.68
C ALA A 2 -7.47 15.45 -10.15
N ILE A 3 -7.15 14.36 -9.43
CA ILE A 3 -6.97 14.38 -7.97
C ILE A 3 -5.95 15.43 -7.57
N GLN A 4 -6.29 16.19 -6.52
CA GLN A 4 -5.38 17.16 -5.92
C GLN A 4 -4.84 16.56 -4.63
N ILE A 5 -3.53 16.30 -4.57
CA ILE A 5 -2.86 15.77 -3.38
C ILE A 5 -2.02 16.87 -2.73
N LYS A 6 -2.14 17.02 -1.42
CA LYS A 6 -1.52 18.09 -0.64
C LYS A 6 -0.43 17.54 0.27
N ARG A 7 0.71 18.23 0.28
CA ARG A 7 1.75 18.10 1.31
C ARG A 7 1.61 19.22 2.35
N PHE A 8 1.77 18.87 3.61
CA PHE A 8 1.68 19.77 4.75
C PHE A 8 3.08 19.99 5.34
N GLU A 9 3.47 21.23 5.55
CA GLU A 9 4.75 21.58 6.17
C GLU A 9 4.70 21.35 7.68
N VAL A 10 5.67 20.61 8.21
CA VAL A 10 5.84 20.33 9.64
C VAL A 10 7.12 21.01 10.12
N SER A 11 6.95 21.99 11.01
CA SER A 11 8.08 22.72 11.62
C SER A 11 8.55 22.05 12.91
N GLU A 12 9.83 22.25 13.27
CA GLU A 12 10.46 21.71 14.50
C GLU A 12 9.70 22.04 15.79
N ASN A 13 8.96 23.15 15.82
CA ASN A 13 8.23 23.58 17.01
C ASN A 13 6.81 23.00 17.11
N CYS A 14 6.36 22.22 16.11
CA CYS A 14 5.03 21.61 16.02
C CYS A 14 3.83 22.55 16.30
N LYS A 15 4.02 23.87 16.21
CA LYS A 15 2.94 24.84 16.43
C LYS A 15 2.01 24.83 15.22
N ASN A 16 0.71 24.66 15.47
CA ASN A 16 -0.36 24.66 14.47
C ASN A 16 -0.27 23.52 13.43
N ILE A 17 0.08 22.31 13.86
CA ILE A 17 -0.09 21.11 13.03
C ILE A 17 -1.57 20.72 12.98
N ASP A 18 -2.15 20.75 11.79
CA ASP A 18 -3.50 20.27 11.54
C ASP A 18 -3.47 18.76 11.21
N THR A 19 -3.32 17.95 12.26
CA THR A 19 -3.26 16.48 12.12
C THR A 19 -4.53 15.92 11.52
N GLU A 20 -5.69 16.52 11.80
CA GLU A 20 -6.97 16.10 11.24
C GLU A 20 -6.98 16.27 9.71
N ALA A 21 -6.53 17.43 9.21
CA ALA A 21 -6.41 17.64 7.77
C ALA A 21 -5.39 16.71 7.11
N MET A 22 -4.27 16.41 7.79
CA MET A 22 -3.27 15.46 7.27
C MET A 22 -3.86 14.04 7.16
N LEU A 23 -4.58 13.56 8.18
CA LEU A 23 -5.22 12.25 8.16
C LEU A 23 -6.37 12.19 7.14
N ALA A 24 -7.14 13.27 6.99
CA ALA A 24 -8.15 13.39 5.95
C ALA A 24 -7.53 13.31 4.54
N GLU A 25 -6.33 13.87 4.35
CA GLU A 25 -5.60 13.77 3.09
C GLU A 25 -5.20 12.32 2.79
N VAL A 26 -4.68 11.58 3.78
CA VAL A 26 -4.36 10.15 3.64
C VAL A 26 -5.61 9.35 3.28
N ALA A 27 -6.72 9.58 3.98
CA ALA A 27 -7.98 8.90 3.72
C ALA A 27 -8.50 9.19 2.30
N LYS A 28 -8.37 10.43 1.82
CA LYS A 28 -8.74 10.82 0.46
C LYS A 28 -7.92 10.07 -0.60
N ILE A 29 -6.60 9.92 -0.40
CA ILE A 29 -5.75 9.17 -1.34
C ILE A 29 -6.17 7.70 -1.39
N ARG A 30 -6.42 7.08 -0.22
CA ARG A 30 -6.90 5.68 -0.15
C ARG A 30 -8.25 5.50 -0.83
N GLU A 31 -9.21 6.38 -0.55
CA GLU A 31 -10.53 6.35 -1.17
C GLU A 31 -10.44 6.45 -2.70
N TYR A 32 -9.58 7.33 -3.20
CA TYR A 32 -9.34 7.45 -4.63
C TYR A 32 -8.76 6.17 -5.23
N ALA A 33 -7.78 5.54 -4.58
CA ALA A 33 -7.17 4.30 -5.06
C ALA A 33 -8.17 3.15 -5.19
N LEU A 34 -9.08 3.02 -4.21
CA LEU A 34 -10.05 1.94 -4.12
C LEU A 34 -11.29 2.17 -5.00
N ASN A 35 -11.83 3.39 -5.01
CA ASN A 35 -13.15 3.66 -5.58
C ASN A 35 -13.14 4.75 -6.66
N GLY A 36 -12.09 5.57 -6.74
CA GLY A 36 -12.02 6.73 -7.63
C GLY A 36 -11.54 6.43 -9.04
N ILE A 37 -10.59 5.50 -9.18
CA ILE A 37 -9.83 5.27 -10.43
C ILE A 37 -10.73 4.99 -11.65
N GLU A 38 -11.68 4.07 -11.56
CA GLU A 38 -12.51 3.67 -12.70
C GLU A 38 -13.46 4.77 -13.19
N SER A 39 -13.85 5.67 -12.29
CA SER A 39 -14.79 6.76 -12.58
C SER A 39 -14.11 8.08 -12.93
N ASP A 40 -12.78 8.13 -12.90
CA ASP A 40 -12.06 9.37 -13.12
C ASP A 40 -12.00 9.77 -14.60
N SER A 41 -12.83 10.77 -14.94
CA SER A 41 -12.83 11.48 -16.22
C SER A 41 -11.47 12.00 -16.70
N ASP A 42 -10.51 12.21 -15.79
CA ASP A 42 -9.16 12.75 -16.04
C ASP A 42 -8.10 11.85 -15.38
N LEU A 43 -8.26 10.53 -15.53
CA LEU A 43 -7.38 9.53 -14.91
C LEU A 43 -5.89 9.82 -15.19
N MET A 44 -5.52 10.15 -16.42
CA MET A 44 -4.11 10.45 -16.75
C MET A 44 -3.57 11.64 -15.95
N GLY A 45 -4.35 12.72 -15.82
CA GLY A 45 -3.97 13.87 -15.00
C GLY A 45 -3.81 13.49 -13.53
N SER A 46 -4.69 12.63 -13.01
CA SER A 46 -4.59 12.12 -11.64
C SER A 46 -3.35 11.24 -11.41
N ILE A 47 -3.04 10.35 -12.35
CA ILE A 47 -1.84 9.52 -12.27
C ILE A 47 -0.57 10.39 -12.33
N GLN A 48 -0.55 11.39 -13.19
CA GLN A 48 0.55 12.37 -13.23
C GLN A 48 0.68 13.14 -11.91
N ALA A 49 -0.44 13.54 -11.29
CA ALA A 49 -0.43 14.20 -9.99
C ALA A 49 0.13 13.28 -8.89
N ILE A 50 -0.23 11.99 -8.87
CA ILE A 50 0.33 11.00 -7.96
C ILE A 50 1.83 10.85 -8.18
N VAL A 51 2.27 10.64 -9.43
CA VAL A 51 3.70 10.49 -9.76
C VAL A 51 4.50 11.73 -9.36
N ALA A 52 3.99 12.93 -9.65
CA ALA A 52 4.62 14.19 -9.27
C ALA A 52 4.67 14.41 -7.75
N PHE A 53 3.78 13.75 -7.00
CA PHE A 53 3.78 13.78 -5.55
C PHE A 53 4.89 12.90 -4.94
N GLN A 54 5.47 11.96 -5.68
CA GLN A 54 6.52 11.07 -5.15
C GLN A 54 7.79 11.83 -4.77
N LEU A 55 8.40 11.49 -3.64
CA LEU A 55 9.74 11.96 -3.27
C LEU A 55 10.84 11.13 -3.96
N PRO A 56 12.09 11.64 -4.05
CA PRO A 56 13.20 10.92 -4.68
C PRO A 56 13.49 9.54 -4.08
N ASP A 57 13.12 9.32 -2.83
CA ASP A 57 13.26 8.05 -2.14
C ASP A 57 12.12 7.06 -2.47
N GLY A 58 11.15 7.42 -3.31
CA GLY A 58 10.01 6.59 -3.69
C GLY A 58 8.78 6.71 -2.78
N SER A 59 8.89 7.39 -1.64
CA SER A 59 7.76 7.56 -0.71
C SER A 59 6.79 8.67 -1.15
N PHE A 60 5.56 8.63 -0.62
CA PHE A 60 4.51 9.62 -0.87
C PHE A 60 3.99 10.23 0.46
N PRO A 61 4.84 10.88 1.27
CA PRO A 61 4.40 11.44 2.53
C PRO A 61 3.48 12.64 2.33
N VAL A 62 2.44 12.74 3.17
CA VAL A 62 1.60 13.93 3.28
C VAL A 62 2.27 15.05 4.08
N THR A 63 3.45 14.81 4.63
CA THR A 63 4.23 15.81 5.38
C THR A 63 5.56 16.15 4.71
N ALA A 64 6.01 17.40 4.84
CA ALA A 64 7.36 17.86 4.54
C ALA A 64 8.01 18.45 5.80
N GLY A 65 9.35 18.48 5.84
CA GLY A 65 10.11 19.12 6.90
C GLY A 65 10.70 18.12 7.92
N THR A 66 10.49 18.40 9.21
CA THR A 66 11.14 17.66 10.30
C THR A 66 10.77 16.17 10.28
N PRO A 67 11.73 15.25 10.50
CA PRO A 67 11.44 13.83 10.62
C PRO A 67 10.38 13.55 11.68
N LEU A 68 9.34 12.82 11.28
CA LEU A 68 8.27 12.43 12.19
C LEU A 68 8.75 11.37 13.18
N PRO A 69 8.20 11.34 14.41
CA PRO A 69 8.31 10.19 15.29
C PRO A 69 7.83 8.91 14.58
N SER A 70 8.36 7.76 14.98
CA SER A 70 8.06 6.48 14.32
C SER A 70 6.55 6.27 14.18
N ASP A 71 5.78 6.40 15.26
CA ASP A 71 4.33 6.17 15.26
C ASP A 71 3.59 7.01 14.23
N ALA A 72 3.89 8.31 14.15
CA ALA A 72 3.27 9.21 13.18
C ALA A 72 3.72 8.93 11.73
N SER A 73 4.93 8.40 11.55
CA SER A 73 5.44 8.05 10.21
C SER A 73 4.61 6.95 9.54
N VAL A 74 4.02 6.00 10.29
CA VAL A 74 3.12 5.01 9.67
C VAL A 74 1.97 5.69 8.97
N ASP A 75 1.23 6.51 9.69
CA ASP A 75 0.01 7.09 9.15
C ASP A 75 0.28 8.19 8.12
N LEU A 76 1.37 8.97 8.27
CA LEU A 76 1.63 10.15 7.44
C LEU A 76 2.67 9.96 6.33
N VAL A 77 3.43 8.85 6.36
CA VAL A 77 4.44 8.52 5.32
C VAL A 77 4.09 7.20 4.64
N PHE A 78 3.94 6.13 5.41
CA PHE A 78 3.80 4.79 4.84
C PHE A 78 2.43 4.52 4.26
N ARG A 79 1.35 4.82 4.99
CA ARG A 79 -0.03 4.62 4.49
C ARG A 79 -0.35 5.39 3.20
N PRO A 80 0.02 6.68 3.06
CA PRO A 80 -0.18 7.36 1.77
C PRO A 80 0.76 6.80 0.68
N THR A 81 1.94 6.27 1.04
CA THR A 81 2.81 5.53 0.10
C THR A 81 2.11 4.28 -0.42
N TYR A 82 1.50 3.49 0.46
CA TYR A 82 0.75 2.28 0.07
C TYR A 82 -0.44 2.65 -0.82
N SER A 83 -1.22 3.67 -0.43
CA SER A 83 -2.39 4.14 -1.18
C SER A 83 -2.03 4.68 -2.57
N CYS A 84 -0.92 5.42 -2.70
CA CYS A 84 -0.44 5.87 -4.00
C CYS A 84 -0.01 4.69 -4.87
N CYS A 85 0.71 3.71 -4.30
CA CYS A 85 1.10 2.50 -5.04
C CYS A 85 -0.13 1.69 -5.47
N GLN A 86 -1.13 1.53 -4.61
CA GLN A 86 -2.41 0.90 -4.93
C GLN A 86 -3.09 1.58 -6.13
N ALA A 87 -3.15 2.92 -6.14
CA ALA A 87 -3.68 3.68 -7.27
C ALA A 87 -2.90 3.46 -8.57
N LEU A 88 -1.56 3.41 -8.50
CA LEU A 88 -0.71 3.15 -9.67
C LEU A 88 -0.86 1.70 -10.19
N VAL A 89 -0.98 0.72 -9.30
CA VAL A 89 -1.28 -0.68 -9.64
C VAL A 89 -2.64 -0.77 -10.35
N HIS A 90 -3.66 -0.09 -9.81
CA HIS A 90 -4.99 -0.04 -10.40
C HIS A 90 -4.98 0.64 -11.78
N ALA A 91 -4.24 1.73 -11.93
CA ALA A 91 -4.09 2.39 -13.23
C ALA A 91 -3.47 1.47 -14.30
N LEU A 92 -2.43 0.72 -13.92
CA LEU A 92 -1.82 -0.27 -14.81
C LEU A 92 -2.79 -1.40 -15.17
N SER A 93 -3.63 -1.84 -14.23
CA SER A 93 -4.62 -2.90 -14.49
C SER A 93 -5.69 -2.47 -15.50
N LEU A 94 -5.97 -1.16 -15.60
CA LEU A 94 -6.82 -0.54 -16.62
C LEU A 94 -6.11 -0.22 -17.93
N GLY A 95 -4.83 -0.57 -18.07
CA GLY A 95 -4.06 -0.39 -19.31
C GLY A 95 -3.49 1.01 -19.52
N ILE A 96 -3.34 1.81 -18.46
CA ILE A 96 -2.56 3.06 -18.54
C ILE A 96 -1.13 2.73 -18.96
N LYS A 97 -0.58 3.56 -19.85
CA LYS A 97 0.69 3.27 -20.51
C LYS A 97 1.81 3.11 -19.49
N PRO A 98 2.70 2.13 -19.69
CA PRO A 98 3.54 1.71 -18.59
C PRO A 98 4.78 2.57 -18.36
N ASP A 99 5.26 3.26 -19.40
CA ASP A 99 6.53 4.00 -19.34
C ASP A 99 6.48 5.16 -18.34
N ASP A 100 5.29 5.74 -18.09
CA ASP A 100 5.10 6.86 -17.17
C ASP A 100 4.83 6.40 -15.72
N VAL A 101 4.53 5.11 -15.49
CA VAL A 101 4.04 4.60 -14.19
C VAL A 101 4.96 3.55 -13.57
N ARG A 102 5.59 2.68 -14.37
CA ARG A 102 6.35 1.52 -13.87
C ARG A 102 7.54 1.94 -13.01
N GLU A 103 8.32 2.94 -13.44
CA GLU A 103 9.49 3.38 -12.70
C GLU A 103 9.12 4.05 -11.36
N PRO A 104 8.16 4.99 -11.31
CA PRO A 104 7.61 5.49 -10.05
C PRO A 104 7.02 4.38 -9.16
N LEU A 105 6.25 3.45 -9.73
CA LEU A 105 5.66 2.35 -8.98
C LEU A 105 6.74 1.44 -8.39
N SER A 106 7.76 1.06 -9.15
CA SER A 106 8.88 0.23 -8.67
C SER A 106 9.56 0.86 -7.45
N ARG A 107 9.86 2.17 -7.50
CA ARG A 107 10.40 2.91 -6.34
C ARG A 107 9.43 2.95 -5.16
N GLY A 108 8.13 3.14 -5.44
CA GLY A 108 7.08 3.15 -4.42
C GLY A 108 6.95 1.81 -3.70
N LEU A 109 6.91 0.70 -4.45
CA LEU A 109 6.88 -0.65 -3.91
C LEU A 109 8.15 -0.96 -3.08
N ALA A 110 9.31 -0.50 -3.54
CA ALA A 110 10.53 -0.60 -2.75
C ALA A 110 10.46 0.21 -1.44
N ALA A 111 9.82 1.38 -1.44
CA ALA A 111 9.56 2.15 -0.23
C ALA A 111 8.57 1.42 0.71
N CYS A 112 7.57 0.72 0.17
CA CYS A 112 6.66 -0.12 0.95
C CYS A 112 7.39 -1.23 1.73
N CYS A 113 8.46 -1.78 1.17
CA CYS A 113 9.26 -2.83 1.83
C CYS A 113 9.99 -2.36 3.08
N ARG A 114 10.25 -1.05 3.26
CA ARG A 114 11.03 -0.53 4.40
C ARG A 114 10.40 -0.82 5.76
N ARG A 115 9.10 -1.11 5.77
CA ARG A 115 8.34 -1.48 6.97
C ARG A 115 7.64 -2.82 6.85
N ASN A 116 7.96 -3.64 5.86
CA ASN A 116 7.26 -4.90 5.59
C ASN A 116 5.73 -4.76 5.43
N LEU A 117 5.22 -3.60 5.01
CA LEU A 117 3.79 -3.24 5.07
C LEU A 117 3.18 -3.27 6.49
N GLU A 118 3.99 -3.42 7.54
CA GLU A 118 3.50 -3.48 8.91
C GLU A 118 3.04 -2.09 9.38
N GLY A 119 1.96 -2.06 10.14
CA GLY A 119 1.55 -0.89 10.90
C GLY A 119 2.46 -0.65 12.11
N HIS A 120 1.93 0.03 13.12
CA HIS A 120 2.62 0.28 14.37
C HIS A 120 1.92 -0.31 15.58
N GLY A 121 2.74 -0.68 16.56
CA GLY A 121 2.28 -1.25 17.82
C GLY A 121 1.46 -2.52 17.59
N TYR A 122 0.38 -2.62 18.32
CA TYR A 122 -0.43 -3.82 18.41
C TYR A 122 -1.42 -4.01 17.25
N GLU A 123 -1.73 -2.95 16.50
CA GLU A 123 -2.60 -3.01 15.30
C GLU A 123 -1.81 -3.35 14.03
N ALA A 124 -0.50 -3.65 14.15
CA ALA A 124 0.39 -3.82 13.00
C ALA A 124 -0.07 -4.92 12.04
N LEU A 125 -0.52 -6.06 12.56
CA LEU A 125 -1.00 -7.19 11.76
C LEU A 125 -2.36 -6.91 11.10
N GLU A 126 -3.29 -6.31 11.83
CA GLU A 126 -4.60 -5.92 11.28
C GLU A 126 -4.43 -4.95 10.11
N ARG A 127 -3.65 -3.87 10.31
CA ARG A 127 -3.41 -2.86 9.28
C ARG A 127 -2.66 -3.44 8.08
N GLN A 128 -1.67 -4.30 8.30
CA GLN A 128 -0.97 -4.98 7.21
C GLN A 128 -1.93 -5.82 6.35
N ALA A 129 -2.88 -6.52 6.99
CA ALA A 129 -3.88 -7.32 6.27
C ALA A 129 -4.85 -6.44 5.48
N GLU A 130 -5.29 -5.31 6.04
CA GLU A 130 -6.10 -4.32 5.34
C GLU A 130 -5.37 -3.74 4.12
N ASP A 131 -4.13 -3.29 4.30
CA ASP A 131 -3.33 -2.71 3.23
C ASP A 131 -3.05 -3.73 2.11
N LEU A 132 -2.84 -5.01 2.44
CA LEU A 132 -2.69 -6.09 1.46
C LEU A 132 -3.99 -6.43 0.74
N ALA A 133 -5.13 -6.43 1.44
CA ALA A 133 -6.42 -6.62 0.81
C ALA A 133 -6.71 -5.48 -0.20
N ASP A 134 -6.44 -4.24 0.18
CA ASP A 134 -6.55 -3.07 -0.70
C ASP A 134 -5.67 -3.21 -1.96
N PHE A 135 -4.42 -3.63 -1.81
CA PHE A 135 -3.56 -3.96 -2.95
C PHE A 135 -4.16 -5.04 -3.85
N GLY A 136 -4.70 -6.11 -3.26
CA GLY A 136 -5.40 -7.17 -3.98
C GLY A 136 -6.56 -6.63 -4.81
N HIS A 137 -7.41 -5.79 -4.21
CA HIS A 137 -8.52 -5.12 -4.88
C HIS A 137 -8.09 -4.22 -6.04
N CYS A 138 -6.93 -3.56 -5.91
CA CYS A 138 -6.35 -2.75 -6.99
C CYS A 138 -5.70 -3.60 -8.11
N GLY A 139 -5.66 -4.93 -8.00
CA GLY A 139 -5.13 -5.82 -9.03
C GLY A 139 -3.67 -6.22 -8.85
N LEU A 140 -3.10 -6.08 -7.63
CA LEU A 140 -1.70 -6.44 -7.36
C LEU A 140 -1.37 -7.87 -7.79
N ALA A 141 -2.27 -8.83 -7.55
CA ALA A 141 -1.99 -10.23 -7.82
C ALA A 141 -1.72 -10.49 -9.31
N LYS A 142 -2.45 -9.81 -10.19
CA LYS A 142 -2.21 -9.87 -11.65
C LYS A 142 -0.85 -9.25 -11.99
N LEU A 143 -0.54 -8.09 -11.42
CA LEU A 143 0.75 -7.43 -11.64
C LEU A 143 1.93 -8.32 -11.21
N LEU A 144 1.84 -8.99 -10.07
CA LEU A 144 2.91 -9.86 -9.58
C LEU A 144 3.05 -11.16 -10.41
N ASP A 145 1.97 -11.65 -11.02
CA ASP A 145 2.04 -12.80 -11.92
C ASP A 145 2.68 -12.45 -13.27
N GLU A 146 2.38 -11.25 -13.80
CA GLU A 146 2.84 -10.82 -15.12
C GLU A 146 4.22 -10.16 -15.07
N GLU A 147 4.52 -9.41 -14.01
CA GLU A 147 5.72 -8.57 -13.86
C GLU A 147 6.34 -8.66 -12.45
N PRO A 148 6.72 -9.86 -11.96
CA PRO A 148 7.34 -10.01 -10.65
C PRO A 148 8.66 -9.20 -10.52
N ASP A 149 9.34 -8.96 -11.64
CA ASP A 149 10.59 -8.24 -11.72
C ASP A 149 10.44 -6.71 -11.62
N LEU A 150 9.21 -6.18 -11.62
CA LEU A 150 8.97 -4.75 -11.40
C LEU A 150 9.47 -4.32 -10.02
N CYS A 151 9.28 -5.17 -9.01
CA CYS A 151 9.88 -5.02 -7.69
C CYS A 151 10.00 -6.39 -7.00
N PRO A 152 11.08 -7.15 -7.24
CA PRO A 152 11.23 -8.51 -6.70
C PRO A 152 11.19 -8.55 -5.17
N ALA A 153 11.73 -7.53 -4.51
CA ALA A 153 11.69 -7.41 -3.06
C ALA A 153 10.26 -7.32 -2.52
N PHE A 154 9.38 -6.59 -3.21
CA PHE A 154 7.98 -6.46 -2.85
C PHE A 154 7.20 -7.74 -3.15
N ALA A 155 7.42 -8.36 -4.32
CA ALA A 155 6.81 -9.66 -4.65
C ALA A 155 7.12 -10.71 -3.57
N ARG A 156 8.39 -10.81 -3.16
CA ARG A 156 8.82 -11.72 -2.07
C ARG A 156 8.18 -11.40 -0.73
N LEU A 157 8.07 -10.12 -0.39
CA LEU A 157 7.42 -9.67 0.84
C LEU A 157 5.96 -10.14 0.86
N VAL A 158 5.20 -9.84 -0.19
CA VAL A 158 3.78 -10.22 -0.32
C VAL A 158 3.63 -11.75 -0.21
N GLY A 159 4.43 -12.51 -0.95
CA GLY A 159 4.38 -13.96 -0.92
C GLY A 159 4.63 -14.55 0.49
N LYS A 160 5.65 -14.03 1.20
CA LYS A 160 5.93 -14.46 2.59
C LYS A 160 4.82 -14.07 3.55
N THR A 161 4.25 -12.88 3.41
CA THR A 161 3.15 -12.42 4.27
C THR A 161 1.90 -13.28 4.07
N VAL A 162 1.55 -13.62 2.82
CA VAL A 162 0.43 -14.53 2.51
C VAL A 162 0.68 -15.92 3.11
N GLN A 163 1.88 -16.48 2.98
CA GLN A 163 2.22 -17.76 3.62
C GLN A 163 2.05 -17.71 5.14
N SER A 164 2.47 -16.60 5.77
CA SER A 164 2.29 -16.38 7.20
C SER A 164 0.80 -16.33 7.58
N TYR A 165 -0.03 -15.61 6.81
CA TYR A 165 -1.47 -15.50 7.07
C TYR A 165 -2.17 -16.86 6.96
N LYS A 166 -1.86 -17.64 5.92
CA LYS A 166 -2.40 -18.99 5.74
C LYS A 166 -2.00 -19.90 6.90
N HIS A 167 -0.75 -19.85 7.34
CA HIS A 167 -0.29 -20.62 8.49
C HIS A 167 -1.03 -20.22 9.79
N SER A 168 -1.23 -18.92 10.04
CA SER A 168 -2.00 -18.44 11.19
C SER A 168 -3.45 -18.92 11.14
N LEU A 169 -4.11 -18.83 9.97
CA LEU A 169 -5.48 -19.30 9.75
C LEU A 169 -5.61 -20.81 9.98
N GLU A 170 -4.67 -21.62 9.47
CA GLU A 170 -4.65 -23.08 9.63
C GLU A 170 -4.42 -23.51 11.09
N THR A 171 -3.58 -22.77 11.82
CA THR A 171 -3.22 -23.10 13.21
C THR A 171 -4.16 -22.49 14.25
N GLY A 172 -5.09 -21.62 13.84
CA GLY A 172 -5.98 -20.88 14.74
C GLY A 172 -5.30 -19.76 15.53
N ASN A 173 -4.07 -19.39 15.16
CA ASN A 173 -3.29 -18.31 15.81
C ASN A 173 -3.58 -16.96 15.13
N VAL A 174 -4.82 -16.52 15.22
CA VAL A 174 -5.36 -15.37 14.45
C VAL A 174 -5.81 -14.22 15.34
N VAL A 175 -5.25 -14.09 16.54
CA VAL A 175 -5.59 -12.99 17.46
C VAL A 175 -4.47 -11.97 17.54
N ASP A 176 -4.83 -10.69 17.70
CA ASP A 176 -3.86 -9.65 18.05
C ASP A 176 -3.43 -9.73 19.52
N ALA A 177 -2.59 -8.78 19.94
CA ALA A 177 -2.05 -8.73 21.30
C ALA A 177 -3.11 -8.51 22.40
N TRP A 178 -4.34 -8.12 22.04
CA TRP A 178 -5.47 -7.92 22.93
C TRP A 178 -6.55 -9.00 22.79
N GLY A 179 -6.29 -10.05 22.01
CA GLY A 179 -7.24 -11.14 21.80
C GLY A 179 -8.33 -10.82 20.78
N LYS A 180 -8.18 -9.74 19.98
CA LYS A 180 -9.10 -9.45 18.88
C LYS A 180 -8.91 -10.47 17.78
N ASP A 181 -10.00 -11.09 17.33
CA ASP A 181 -9.99 -12.03 16.21
C ASP A 181 -9.75 -11.31 14.87
N LEU A 182 -8.69 -11.71 14.17
CA LEU A 182 -8.27 -11.20 12.87
C LEU A 182 -8.58 -12.16 11.72
N THR A 183 -9.28 -13.28 11.97
CA THR A 183 -9.61 -14.29 10.94
C THR A 183 -10.14 -13.66 9.66
N SER A 184 -11.16 -12.80 9.79
CA SER A 184 -11.81 -12.16 8.64
C SER A 184 -10.87 -11.25 7.85
N LYS A 185 -9.94 -10.57 8.52
CA LYS A 185 -8.97 -9.66 7.90
C LYS A 185 -7.90 -10.43 7.14
N LEU A 186 -7.35 -11.48 7.76
CA LEU A 186 -6.34 -12.33 7.12
C LEU A 186 -6.94 -13.09 5.93
N SER A 187 -8.14 -13.66 6.07
CA SER A 187 -8.86 -14.29 4.97
C SER A 187 -9.12 -13.32 3.83
N ALA A 188 -9.63 -12.11 4.12
CA ALA A 188 -9.89 -11.11 3.09
C ALA A 188 -8.63 -10.74 2.29
N ALA A 189 -7.47 -10.63 2.94
CA ALA A 189 -6.20 -10.37 2.26
C ALA A 189 -5.78 -11.54 1.36
N VAL A 190 -5.88 -12.78 1.84
CA VAL A 190 -5.58 -13.99 1.06
C VAL A 190 -6.52 -14.12 -0.14
N ASP A 191 -7.81 -13.86 0.07
CA ASP A 191 -8.86 -13.91 -0.95
C ASP A 191 -8.65 -12.85 -2.03
N ALA A 192 -8.37 -11.60 -1.63
CA ALA A 192 -8.13 -10.48 -2.55
C ALA A 192 -6.88 -10.71 -3.43
N LEU A 193 -5.92 -11.49 -2.95
CA LEU A 193 -4.73 -11.89 -3.70
C LEU A 193 -4.94 -13.21 -4.48
N GLY A 194 -6.10 -13.84 -4.37
CA GLY A 194 -6.42 -15.10 -5.06
C GLY A 194 -5.56 -16.28 -4.62
N CYS A 195 -5.21 -16.33 -3.33
CA CYS A 195 -4.31 -17.34 -2.74
C CYS A 195 -5.05 -18.39 -1.87
N THR A 196 -6.36 -18.54 -2.06
CA THR A 196 -7.24 -19.42 -1.27
C THR A 196 -6.94 -20.91 -1.40
N ASP A 197 -6.78 -21.39 -2.64
CA ASP A 197 -6.90 -22.82 -2.93
C ASP A 197 -5.57 -23.49 -3.34
N SER A 198 -4.51 -22.71 -3.56
CA SER A 198 -3.21 -23.23 -4.00
C SER A 198 -2.07 -22.45 -3.40
N ASN A 199 -1.05 -23.16 -2.90
CA ASN A 199 0.20 -22.55 -2.44
C ASN A 199 1.10 -22.11 -3.60
N ALA A 200 0.70 -22.38 -4.85
CA ALA A 200 1.55 -22.17 -6.01
C ALA A 200 1.81 -20.69 -6.31
N ARG A 201 0.81 -19.83 -6.15
CA ARG A 201 0.92 -18.41 -6.56
C ARG A 201 1.88 -17.64 -5.66
N GLU A 202 1.68 -17.71 -4.35
CA GLU A 202 2.55 -17.05 -3.40
C GLU A 202 3.96 -17.66 -3.38
N ALA A 203 4.11 -18.96 -3.65
CA ALA A 203 5.42 -19.59 -3.81
C ALA A 203 6.20 -19.04 -5.01
N LEU A 204 5.52 -18.73 -6.13
CA LEU A 204 6.14 -18.07 -7.28
C LEU A 204 6.61 -16.66 -6.92
N TRP A 205 5.80 -15.89 -6.19
CA TRP A 205 6.20 -14.55 -5.75
C TRP A 205 7.38 -14.58 -4.76
N VAL A 206 7.45 -15.58 -3.89
CA VAL A 206 8.61 -15.81 -3.00
C VAL A 206 9.89 -16.14 -3.80
N ALA A 207 9.75 -16.76 -4.97
CA ALA A 207 10.87 -17.16 -5.82
C ALA A 207 11.35 -16.06 -6.79
N ALA A 208 10.68 -14.90 -6.85
CA ALA A 208 11.10 -13.76 -7.66
C ALA A 208 12.55 -13.35 -7.30
N VAL A 209 13.39 -13.04 -8.29
CA VAL A 209 14.83 -12.71 -8.10
C VAL A 209 15.07 -11.23 -8.32
#